data_AF-A0A2V7Q711-F1
#
_entry.id   AF-A0A2V7Q711-F1
#
_cell.length_a   1.000
_cell.length_b   1.000
_cell.length_c   1.000
_cell.angle_alpha   90.00
_cell.angle_beta   90.00
_cell.angle_gamma   90.00
#
_symmetry.space_group_name_H-M   'P 1'
#
loop_
_entity.id
_entity.type
_entity.pdbx_description
1 polymer ?
#
loop_
_entity_poly.entity_id
_entity_poly.type
_entity_poly.pdbx_seq_one_letter_code
_entity_poly.pdbx_strand_id
1 'polypeptide(L)'
;MLAVIKTTTDLNVRDFRWAVVHSRKTGGMQVARLEYDRSGRHHFFQFDRHQGQHYAIYTAGSDGDVEEHFPGTWERQALYFASWAARVDAEARGRRVPR
;
A
#
# COMPACT_ATOMS: atom_id res chain seq x y z
N MET A 1 11.95 -17.32 13.68
CA MET A 1 12.93 -16.30 13.24
C MET A 1 12.15 -15.22 12.47
N LEU A 2 11.58 -14.24 13.18
CA LEU A 2 10.97 -13.08 12.51
C LEU A 2 12.13 -12.19 12.05
N ALA A 3 12.43 -12.22 10.75
CA ALA A 3 13.23 -11.18 10.14
C ALA A 3 12.47 -9.87 10.32
N VAL A 4 12.92 -9.04 11.27
CA VAL A 4 12.59 -7.63 11.32
C VAL A 4 13.06 -7.06 9.99
N ILE A 5 12.14 -6.87 9.05
CA ILE A 5 12.43 -6.11 7.84
C ILE A 5 12.71 -4.70 8.36
N LYS A 6 13.98 -4.33 8.43
CA LYS A 6 14.43 -2.97 8.71
C LYS A 6 14.15 -2.16 7.44
N THR A 7 12.87 -1.89 7.19
CA THR A 7 12.41 -0.96 6.15
C THR A 7 12.89 0.42 6.55
N THR A 8 14.12 0.73 6.14
CA THR A 8 14.64 2.10 6.22
C THR A 8 14.03 2.82 5.03
N THR A 9 12.74 3.13 5.17
CA THR A 9 11.92 3.76 4.15
C THR A 9 11.84 5.24 4.52
N ASP A 10 12.30 6.15 3.65
CA ASP A 10 12.32 7.60 3.92
C ASP A 10 10.96 8.26 3.61
N LEU A 11 9.87 7.51 3.79
CA LEU A 11 8.52 8.03 3.70
C LEU A 11 8.23 8.83 4.96
N ASN A 12 7.78 10.06 4.77
CA ASN A 12 7.41 10.92 5.87
C ASN A 12 6.02 10.53 6.36
N VAL A 13 5.90 10.15 7.63
CA VAL A 13 4.64 9.72 8.26
C VAL A 13 3.54 10.79 8.14
N ARG A 14 3.90 12.07 8.08
CA ARG A 14 2.94 13.19 7.95
C ARG A 14 2.25 13.27 6.60
N ASP A 15 2.83 12.62 5.59
CA ASP A 15 2.30 12.58 4.23
C ASP A 15 1.30 11.43 4.05
N PHE A 16 1.12 10.60 5.09
CA PHE A 16 0.11 9.55 5.11
C PHE A 16 -1.22 10.03 5.68
N ARG A 17 -2.30 9.49 5.11
CA ARG A 17 -3.66 9.71 5.58
C ARG A 17 -4.46 8.42 5.54
N TRP A 18 -5.27 8.19 6.56
CA TRP A 18 -6.28 7.15 6.51
C TRP A 18 -7.54 7.69 5.83
N ALA A 19 -8.08 6.89 4.92
CA ALA A 19 -9.32 7.14 4.22
C ALA A 19 -10.23 5.91 4.32
N VAL A 20 -11.52 6.13 4.11
CA VAL A 20 -12.52 5.06 3.97
C VAL A 20 -13.06 5.12 2.54
N VAL A 21 -13.01 3.99 1.84
CA VAL A 21 -13.47 3.87 0.45
C VAL A 21 -14.44 2.72 0.31
N HIS A 22 -15.26 2.73 -0.74
CA HIS A 22 -16.20 1.62 -1.00
C HIS A 22 -15.50 0.56 -1.84
N SER A 23 -15.51 -0.68 -1.34
CA SER A 23 -14.96 -1.84 -2.04
C SER A 23 -15.70 -2.10 -3.34
N ARG A 24 -14.95 -2.29 -4.43
CA ARG A 24 -15.51 -2.67 -5.73
C ARG A 24 -15.89 -4.15 -5.82
N LYS A 25 -15.41 -5.00 -4.90
CA LYS A 25 -15.68 -6.45 -4.91
C LYS A 25 -16.69 -6.85 -3.84
N THR A 26 -16.67 -6.18 -2.69
CA THR A 26 -17.50 -6.56 -1.53
C THR A 26 -18.79 -5.74 -1.48
N GLY A 27 -19.52 -5.70 -2.60
CA GLY A 27 -20.83 -5.04 -2.66
C GLY A 27 -20.86 -3.59 -2.19
N GLY A 28 -19.76 -2.84 -2.35
CA GLY A 28 -19.65 -1.48 -1.85
C GLY A 28 -19.33 -1.35 -0.36
N MET A 29 -18.94 -2.41 0.34
CA MET A 29 -18.56 -2.34 1.75
C MET A 29 -17.46 -1.30 1.97
N GLN A 30 -17.58 -0.50 3.04
CA GLN A 30 -16.55 0.45 3.43
C GLN A 30 -15.30 -0.27 3.92
N VAL A 31 -14.16 0.10 3.36
CA VAL A 31 -12.86 -0.49 3.65
C VAL A 31 -11.81 0.58 3.89
N ALA A 32 -10.80 0.23 4.69
CA ALA A 32 -9.72 1.14 5.04
C ALA A 32 -8.72 1.25 3.89
N ARG A 33 -8.35 2.48 3.56
CA ARG A 33 -7.29 2.79 2.62
C ARG A 33 -6.30 3.71 3.30
N LEU A 34 -5.02 3.35 3.23
CA LEU A 34 -3.93 4.25 3.56
C LEU A 34 -3.49 4.96 2.29
N GLU A 35 -3.53 6.28 2.29
CA GLU A 35 -3.09 7.13 1.19
C GLU A 35 -1.77 7.80 1.58
N TYR A 36 -0.91 8.02 0.58
CA TYR A 36 0.36 8.70 0.73
C TYR A 36 0.51 9.73 -0.39
N ASP A 37 0.55 11.00 0.01
CA ASP A 37 0.61 12.14 -0.89
C ASP A 37 1.92 12.89 -0.72
N ARG A 38 2.76 12.87 -1.76
CA ARG A 38 4.01 13.63 -1.74
C ARG A 38 4.37 14.17 -3.11
N SER A 39 4.72 15.46 -3.15
CA SER A 39 5.22 16.13 -4.35
C SER A 39 4.29 15.99 -5.57
N GLY A 40 2.98 16.08 -5.36
CA GLY A 40 1.97 15.96 -6.43
C GLY A 40 1.72 14.53 -6.91
N ARG A 41 2.15 13.51 -6.14
CA ARG A 41 1.92 12.10 -6.44
C ARG A 41 1.10 11.47 -5.34
N HIS A 42 0.06 10.76 -5.73
CA HIS A 42 -0.84 10.03 -4.85
C HIS A 42 -0.55 8.54 -5.00
N HIS A 43 -0.25 7.89 -3.88
CA HIS A 43 -0.13 6.45 -3.76
C HIS A 43 -1.14 5.96 -2.73
N PHE A 44 -1.60 4.72 -2.87
CA PHE A 44 -2.45 4.14 -1.84
C PHE A 44 -2.18 2.65 -1.63
N PHE A 45 -2.60 2.19 -0.46
CA PHE A 45 -2.71 0.79 -0.08
C PHE A 45 -4.08 0.57 0.59
N GLN A 46 -4.94 -0.22 -0.04
CA GLN A 46 -6.28 -0.53 0.43
C GLN A 46 -6.32 -1.94 1.00
N PHE A 47 -6.90 -2.07 2.20
CA PHE A 47 -7.12 -3.34 2.89
C PHE A 47 -8.56 -3.78 2.65
N ASP A 48 -8.79 -4.93 2.04
CA ASP A 48 -10.13 -5.38 1.67
C ASP A 48 -10.35 -6.87 1.98
N ARG A 49 -11.62 -7.28 2.00
CA ARG A 49 -12.03 -8.65 2.28
C ARG A 49 -13.23 -9.03 1.41
N HIS A 50 -13.08 -10.08 0.60
CA HIS A 50 -14.13 -10.59 -0.27
C HIS A 50 -14.24 -12.11 -0.10
N GLN A 51 -15.46 -12.61 0.08
CA GLN A 51 -15.74 -14.05 0.26
C GLN A 51 -14.86 -14.73 1.33
N GLY A 52 -14.61 -14.02 2.43
CA GLY A 52 -13.79 -14.53 3.53
C GLY A 52 -12.28 -14.42 3.31
N GLN A 53 -11.83 -14.10 2.10
CA GLN A 53 -10.42 -13.92 1.74
C GLN A 53 -9.97 -12.48 1.88
N HIS A 54 -8.71 -12.31 2.30
CA HIS A 54 -8.06 -11.00 2.37
C HIS A 54 -7.35 -10.68 1.07
N TYR A 55 -7.38 -9.44 0.64
CA TYR A 55 -6.60 -8.95 -0.49
C TYR A 55 -6.29 -7.47 -0.30
N ALA A 56 -5.32 -6.96 -1.05
CA ALA A 56 -5.04 -5.54 -1.12
C ALA A 56 -5.13 -5.05 -2.55
N ILE A 57 -5.46 -3.77 -2.66
CA ILE A 57 -5.32 -3.01 -3.90
C ILE A 57 -4.36 -1.88 -3.59
N TYR A 58 -3.29 -1.74 -4.36
CA TYR A 58 -2.30 -0.72 -4.13
C TYR A 58 -1.68 -0.21 -5.43
N THR A 59 -1.20 1.02 -5.43
CA THR A 59 -0.45 1.56 -6.57
C THR A 59 0.93 0.91 -6.65
N ALA A 60 1.31 0.30 -7.76
CA ALA A 60 2.65 -0.27 -7.98
C ALA A 60 3.62 0.73 -8.65
N GLY A 61 3.46 2.01 -8.31
CA GLY A 61 4.20 3.12 -8.92
C GLY A 61 3.47 3.71 -10.12
N SER A 62 4.16 3.92 -11.24
CA SER A 62 3.56 4.49 -12.47
C SER A 62 2.66 3.54 -13.23
N ASP A 63 2.72 2.24 -12.94
CA ASP A 63 2.19 1.19 -13.81
C ASP A 63 0.74 0.80 -13.45
N GLY A 64 0.09 1.59 -12.60
CA GLY A 64 -1.31 1.45 -12.20
C GLY A 64 -1.53 0.68 -10.90
N ASP A 65 -2.79 0.29 -10.70
CA ASP A 65 -3.26 -0.40 -9.50
C ASP A 65 -3.00 -1.91 -9.62
N VAL A 66 -2.43 -2.49 -8.57
CA VAL A 66 -2.21 -3.93 -8.41
C VAL A 66 -3.19 -4.48 -7.39
N GLU A 67 -3.91 -5.53 -7.78
CA GLU A 67 -4.74 -6.34 -6.90
C GLU A 67 -3.96 -7.60 -6.52
N GLU A 68 -3.71 -7.80 -5.23
CA GLU A 68 -2.97 -8.96 -4.72
C GLU A 68 -3.76 -9.70 -3.65
N HIS A 69 -3.89 -11.02 -3.84
CA HIS A 69 -4.71 -11.88 -3.01
C HIS A 69 -3.87 -12.56 -1.93
N PHE A 70 -4.36 -12.58 -0.71
CA PHE A 70 -3.66 -13.12 0.45
C PHE A 70 -4.40 -14.33 1.02
N PRO A 71 -3.87 -15.55 0.81
CA PRO A 71 -4.38 -16.69 1.55
C PRO A 71 -3.89 -16.61 3.01
N GLY A 72 -4.83 -16.62 3.97
CA GLY A 72 -4.54 -16.80 5.40
C GLY A 72 -4.72 -15.56 6.30
N THR A 73 -3.91 -15.48 7.36
CA THR A 73 -4.07 -14.57 8.49
C THR A 73 -3.50 -13.16 8.25
N TRP A 74 -3.91 -12.21 9.10
CA TRP A 74 -3.62 -10.77 8.97
C TRP A 74 -2.12 -10.43 8.96
N GLU A 75 -1.26 -11.24 9.60
CA GLU A 75 0.17 -10.98 9.73
C GLU A 75 0.90 -10.89 8.38
N ARG A 76 0.40 -11.60 7.36
CA ARG A 76 0.97 -11.49 6.01
C ARG A 76 0.76 -10.09 5.41
N GLN A 77 -0.30 -9.37 5.78
CA GLN A 77 -0.57 -8.04 5.25
C GLN A 77 0.50 -7.01 5.62
N ALA A 78 1.12 -7.13 6.79
CA ALA A 78 2.22 -6.25 7.19
C ALA A 78 3.43 -6.38 6.25
N LEU A 79 3.70 -7.58 5.73
CA LEU A 79 4.78 -7.83 4.77
C LEU A 79 4.48 -7.20 3.40
N TYR A 80 3.22 -7.26 2.96
CA TYR A 80 2.80 -6.64 1.70
C TYR A 80 2.80 -5.12 1.79
N PHE A 81 2.34 -4.57 2.91
CA PHE A 81 2.48 -3.15 3.19
C PHE A 81 3.95 -2.72 3.16
N ALA A 82 4.84 -3.46 3.83
CA ALA A 82 6.26 -3.13 3.85
C ALA A 82 6.88 -3.18 2.44
N SER A 83 6.47 -4.16 1.62
CA SER A 83 6.90 -4.29 0.23
C SER A 83 6.40 -3.13 -0.64
N TRP A 84 5.13 -2.73 -0.48
CA TRP A 84 4.57 -1.56 -1.13
C TRP A 84 5.29 -0.27 -0.72
N ALA A 85 5.49 -0.04 0.57
CA ALA A 85 6.18 1.14 1.09
C ALA A 85 7.61 1.23 0.54
N ALA A 86 8.33 0.12 0.46
CA ALA A 86 9.66 0.06 -0.15
C ALA A 86 9.65 0.45 -1.63
N ARG A 87 8.62 0.06 -2.40
CA ARG A 87 8.47 0.46 -3.81
C ARG A 87 8.18 1.95 -3.96
N VAL A 88 7.26 2.51 -3.18
CA VAL A 88 6.94 3.94 -3.20
C VAL A 88 8.18 4.79 -2.88
N ASP A 89 8.98 4.35 -1.91
CA ASP A 89 10.21 5.01 -1.52
C ASP A 89 11.33 4.88 -2.57
N ALA A 90 11.47 3.70 -3.18
CA ALA A 90 12.39 3.52 -4.30
C ALA A 90 12.03 4.43 -5.47
N GLU A 91 10.74 4.59 -5.78
CA GLU A 91 10.29 5.51 -6.83
C GLU A 91 10.57 6.98 -6.46
N ALA A 92 10.30 7.37 -5.21
CA ALA A 92 10.60 8.71 -4.71
C ALA A 92 12.11 9.02 -4.78
N ARG A 93 12.96 8.02 -4.52
CA ARG A 93 14.43 8.14 -4.62
C ARG A 93 14.92 8.13 -6.07
N GLY A 94 14.39 7.28 -6.94
CA GLY A 94 14.78 7.18 -8.35
C GLY A 94 14.55 8.47 -9.13
N ARG A 95 13.61 9.33 -8.69
CA ARG A 95 13.37 10.65 -9.28
C ARG A 95 14.18 11.79 -8.69
N ARG A 96 14.96 11.58 -7.62
CA ARG A 96 15.85 12.60 -7.06
C ARG A 96 17.11 12.84 -7.89
N VAL A 97 17.30 12.17 -9.03
CA VAL A 97 18.42 12.46 -9.95
C VAL A 97 18.18 13.82 -10.61
N PRO A 98 19.05 14.83 -10.38
CA PRO A 98 18.92 16.13 -11.02
C PRO A 98 19.23 16.02 -12.52
N ARG A 99 18.52 16.79 -13.34
CA ARG A 99 19.03 17.23 -14.65
C ARG A 99 20.12 18.27 -14.46
#